data_AF-A0A7G9Y4N0-F1
#
_entry.id   AF-A0A7G9Y4N0-F1
#
_cell.length_a   1.000
_cell.length_b   1.000
_cell.length_c   1.000
_cell.angle_alpha   90.00
_cell.angle_beta   90.00
_cell.angle_gamma   90.00
#
_symmetry.space_group_name_H-M   'P 1'
#
loop_
_entity.id
_entity.type
_entity.pdbx_description
1 polymer ?
#
loop_
_entity_poly.entity_id
_entity_poly.type
_entity_poly.pdbx_seq_one_letter_code
_entity_poly.pdbx_strand_id
1 'polypeptide(L)'
;MNEDWYRKAYGPSTAKTYETSLFNLITTEFGYIGGPDVVRLFAEKIVELNDKYYLHGDFVRPGQMRWLVLKAGQKYSKSKRLRDMQLIPITLTVVSPEDIEDRVKNVKRGQLLEKLIVRLCAETKEQGGVLTQTDLSILLRLSGASISNYISIYEKRTNKVVPRAGTEMDIGKTLTHKRLVLLCHIDFSRWIDSTHRH
;
A
#
# COMPACT_ATOMS: atom_id res chain seq x y z
N MET A 1 -6.10 -34.89 39.15
CA MET A 1 -4.95 -34.31 38.42
C MET A 1 -5.43 -33.92 37.04
N ASN A 2 -5.28 -32.67 36.61
CA ASN A 2 -4.77 -32.38 35.26
C ASN A 2 -4.72 -30.88 34.95
N GLU A 3 -5.81 -30.12 34.95
CA GLU A 3 -5.81 -28.77 34.34
C GLU A 3 -4.82 -27.76 34.97
N ASP A 4 -4.70 -27.74 36.30
CA ASP A 4 -3.90 -26.73 37.00
C ASP A 4 -2.38 -26.89 36.80
N TRP A 5 -1.92 -28.14 36.64
CA TRP A 5 -0.51 -28.42 36.38
C TRP A 5 -0.12 -27.99 34.96
N TYR A 6 -0.95 -28.32 33.95
CA TYR A 6 -0.68 -27.91 32.56
C TYR A 6 -0.67 -26.39 32.43
N ARG A 7 -1.62 -25.70 33.08
CA ARG A 7 -1.69 -24.23 33.04
C ARG A 7 -0.47 -23.58 33.69
N LYS A 8 0.01 -24.12 34.81
CA LYS A 8 1.21 -23.64 35.49
C LYS A 8 2.50 -23.94 34.71
N ALA A 9 2.60 -25.13 34.12
CA ALA A 9 3.80 -25.57 33.39
C ALA A 9 3.93 -24.91 32.01
N TYR A 10 2.83 -24.80 31.25
CA TYR A 10 2.85 -24.32 29.86
C TYR A 10 2.31 -22.90 29.67
N GLY A 11 1.57 -22.37 30.65
CA GLY A 11 1.01 -21.02 30.63
C GLY A 11 2.03 -19.93 30.30
N PRO A 12 3.24 -19.91 30.88
CA PRO A 12 4.27 -18.92 30.54
C PRO A 12 4.70 -18.94 29.06
N SER A 13 4.56 -20.08 28.37
CA SER A 13 4.92 -20.18 26.95
C SER A 13 3.95 -19.42 26.03
N THR A 14 2.75 -19.07 26.49
CA THR A 14 1.81 -18.23 25.71
C THR A 14 2.29 -16.80 25.56
N ALA A 15 3.22 -16.33 26.41
CA ALA A 15 3.84 -15.01 26.30
C ALA A 15 4.95 -14.95 25.23
N LYS A 16 5.28 -16.06 24.55
CA LYS A 16 6.27 -16.09 23.46
C LYS A 16 5.66 -15.58 22.15
N THR A 17 5.28 -14.31 22.13
CA THR A 17 4.68 -13.66 20.96
C THR A 17 5.52 -12.48 20.48
N TYR A 18 5.34 -12.12 19.21
CA TYR A 18 5.92 -10.91 18.64
C TYR A 18 5.45 -9.65 19.39
N GLU A 19 4.16 -9.60 19.75
CA GLU A 19 3.58 -8.53 20.59
C GLU A 19 4.30 -8.38 21.94
N THR A 20 4.53 -9.48 22.66
CA THR A 20 5.24 -9.46 23.94
C THR A 20 6.69 -8.98 23.76
N SER A 21 7.35 -9.38 22.68
CA SER A 21 8.70 -8.92 22.35
C SER A 21 8.74 -7.42 22.07
N LEU A 22 7.74 -6.90 21.37
CA LEU A 22 7.60 -5.48 21.06
C LEU A 22 7.27 -4.64 22.31
N PHE A 23 6.38 -5.14 23.17
CA PHE A 23 6.10 -4.53 24.47
C PHE A 23 7.37 -4.38 25.31
N ASN A 24 8.18 -5.45 25.40
CA ASN A 24 9.44 -5.42 26.14
C ASN A 24 10.42 -4.41 25.53
N LEU A 25 10.58 -4.40 24.21
CA LEU A 25 11.45 -3.44 23.51
C LEU A 25 11.04 -1.99 23.80
N ILE A 26 9.76 -1.66 23.67
CA ILE A 26 9.28 -0.29 23.90
C ILE A 26 9.45 0.10 25.36
N THR A 27 9.16 -0.82 26.29
CA THR A 27 9.33 -0.56 27.73
C THR A 27 10.80 -0.33 28.10
N THR A 28 11.73 -1.09 27.51
CA THR A 28 13.16 -0.97 27.79
C THR A 28 13.78 0.28 27.17
N GLU A 29 13.50 0.56 25.89
CA GLU A 29 14.13 1.68 25.16
C GLU A 29 13.40 3.01 25.38
N PHE A 30 12.09 2.96 25.69
CA PHE A 30 11.21 4.13 25.76
C PHE A 30 10.37 4.14 27.04
N GLY A 31 10.85 3.59 28.15
CA GLY A 31 10.10 3.46 29.41
C GLY A 31 9.60 4.77 30.05
N TYR A 32 9.97 5.93 29.51
CA TYR A 32 9.41 7.24 29.86
C TYR A 32 8.11 7.58 29.09
N ILE A 33 7.78 6.85 28.03
CA ILE A 33 6.59 7.05 27.19
C ILE A 33 5.40 6.27 27.79
N GLY A 34 4.82 6.83 28.85
CA GLY A 34 3.57 6.33 29.44
C GLY A 34 3.72 5.06 30.29
N GLY A 35 2.64 4.70 30.99
CA GLY A 35 2.59 3.49 31.82
C GLY A 35 2.41 2.22 30.99
N PRO A 36 2.50 1.03 31.62
CA PRO A 36 2.43 -0.27 30.95
C PRO A 36 1.20 -0.44 30.04
N ASP A 37 0.06 0.12 30.40
CA ASP A 37 -1.17 0.03 29.60
C ASP A 37 -1.06 0.79 28.27
N VAL A 38 -0.37 1.93 28.27
CA VAL A 38 -0.12 2.73 27.06
C VAL A 38 0.84 1.98 26.13
N VAL A 39 1.90 1.38 26.69
CA VAL A 39 2.88 0.62 25.91
C VAL A 39 2.25 -0.64 25.30
N ARG A 40 1.36 -1.32 26.02
CA ARG A 40 0.60 -2.47 25.50
C ARG A 40 -0.27 -2.06 24.32
N LEU A 41 -1.01 -0.95 24.44
CA LEU A 41 -1.80 -0.40 23.34
C LEU A 41 -0.94 -0.08 22.10
N PHE A 42 0.27 0.47 22.29
CA PHE A 42 1.20 0.70 21.18
C PHE A 42 1.64 -0.61 20.53
N ALA A 43 2.03 -1.61 21.32
CA ALA A 43 2.45 -2.91 20.81
C ALA A 43 1.34 -3.58 20.00
N GLU A 44 0.12 -3.62 20.53
CA GLU A 44 -1.07 -4.12 19.82
C GLU A 44 -1.31 -3.38 18.49
N LYS A 45 -1.25 -2.03 18.50
CA LYS A 45 -1.45 -1.22 17.29
C LYS A 45 -0.37 -1.45 16.23
N ILE A 46 0.87 -1.69 16.64
CA ILE A 46 1.96 -2.01 15.70
C ILE A 46 1.78 -3.41 15.13
N VAL A 47 1.33 -4.38 15.93
CA VAL A 47 0.99 -5.72 15.42
C VAL A 47 -0.16 -5.63 14.42
N GLU A 48 -1.23 -4.89 14.73
CA GLU A 48 -2.33 -4.62 13.77
C GLU A 48 -1.83 -3.93 12.48
N LEU A 49 -0.89 -2.98 12.60
CA LEU A 49 -0.25 -2.37 11.43
C LEU A 49 0.56 -3.41 10.65
N ASN A 50 1.31 -4.26 11.33
CA ASN A 50 2.09 -5.29 10.67
C ASN A 50 1.20 -6.28 9.94
N ASP A 51 0.13 -6.76 10.56
CA ASP A 51 -0.86 -7.64 9.91
C ASP A 51 -1.53 -6.97 8.71
N LYS A 52 -1.73 -5.65 8.78
CA LYS A 52 -2.33 -4.88 7.70
C LYS A 52 -1.37 -4.67 6.53
N TYR A 53 -0.11 -4.29 6.80
CA TYR A 53 0.86 -3.82 5.80
C TYR A 53 1.88 -4.87 5.37
N TYR A 54 2.12 -5.89 6.19
CA TYR A 54 3.05 -6.99 5.95
C TYR A 54 2.29 -8.32 5.97
N LEU A 55 2.84 -9.32 5.28
CA LEU A 55 2.12 -10.56 4.99
C LEU A 55 2.21 -11.58 6.14
N HIS A 56 1.05 -12.03 6.61
CA HIS A 56 0.84 -13.42 7.04
C HIS A 56 -0.07 -14.12 6.00
N GLY A 57 0.52 -14.81 5.02
CA GLY A 57 -0.19 -15.87 4.28
C GLY A 57 -0.81 -15.56 2.90
N ASP A 58 -0.82 -14.32 2.39
CA ASP A 58 -1.29 -14.09 1.00
C ASP A 58 -0.17 -14.33 -0.01
N PHE A 59 -0.28 -15.39 -0.81
CA PHE A 59 0.59 -15.59 -1.97
C PHE A 59 0.31 -14.52 -3.03
N VAL A 60 1.28 -13.62 -3.26
CA VAL A 60 1.29 -12.74 -4.43
C VAL A 60 1.58 -13.61 -5.66
N ARG A 61 0.68 -13.65 -6.64
CA ARG A 61 0.87 -14.46 -7.84
C ARG A 61 1.97 -13.86 -8.73
N PRO A 62 2.66 -14.66 -9.56
CA PRO A 62 3.55 -14.12 -10.58
C PRO A 62 2.84 -13.07 -11.44
N GLY A 63 3.51 -11.93 -11.67
CA GLY A 63 2.92 -10.79 -12.39
C GLY A 63 2.10 -9.83 -11.52
N GLN A 64 1.90 -10.15 -10.24
CA GLN A 64 1.28 -9.23 -9.27
C GLN A 64 2.32 -8.56 -8.36
N MET A 65 1.95 -7.43 -7.76
CA MET A 65 2.75 -6.75 -6.75
C MET A 65 1.89 -6.12 -5.67
N ARG A 66 2.44 -5.94 -4.47
CA ARG A 66 1.83 -5.11 -3.42
C ARG A 66 2.19 -3.63 -3.62
N TRP A 67 1.23 -2.75 -3.43
CA TRP A 67 1.44 -1.30 -3.51
C TRP A 67 0.60 -0.56 -2.46
N LEU A 68 1.10 0.58 -1.98
CA LEU A 68 0.35 1.45 -1.07
C LEU A 68 -0.40 2.51 -1.85
N VAL A 69 -1.70 2.64 -1.59
CA VAL A 69 -2.57 3.63 -2.25
C VAL A 69 -3.38 4.42 -1.25
N LEU A 70 -3.91 5.56 -1.69
CA LEU A 70 -4.84 6.34 -0.87
C LEU A 70 -6.14 5.56 -0.66
N LYS A 71 -6.61 5.46 0.59
CA LYS A 71 -7.93 4.90 0.88
C LYS A 71 -9.02 5.77 0.25
N ALA A 72 -9.96 5.16 -0.45
CA ALA A 72 -11.10 5.85 -1.07
C ALA A 72 -12.02 6.48 0.00
N GLY A 73 -12.77 7.51 -0.41
CA GLY A 73 -13.76 8.18 0.46
C GLY A 73 -13.19 9.13 1.51
N GLN A 74 -11.86 9.32 1.54
CA GLN A 74 -11.24 10.32 2.42
C GLN A 74 -11.42 11.73 1.84
N LYS A 75 -11.88 12.67 2.69
CA LYS A 75 -11.98 14.08 2.30
C LYS A 75 -10.58 14.69 2.16
N TYR A 76 -10.27 15.18 0.96
CA TYR A 76 -9.09 15.99 0.73
C TYR A 76 -9.34 17.44 1.19
N SER A 77 -8.42 18.02 1.95
CA SER A 77 -8.40 19.46 2.24
C SER A 77 -7.04 20.02 1.86
N LYS A 78 -7.00 21.28 1.36
CA LYS A 78 -5.74 21.98 1.05
C LYS A 78 -4.76 22.05 2.23
N SER A 79 -5.26 21.94 3.45
CA SER A 79 -4.48 21.93 4.70
C SER A 79 -3.89 20.56 5.06
N LYS A 80 -4.45 19.45 4.58
CA LYS A 80 -3.91 18.10 4.81
C LYS A 80 -2.79 17.81 3.81
N ARG A 81 -1.63 17.42 4.33
CA ARG A 81 -0.52 16.93 3.51
C ARG A 81 -0.79 15.45 3.18
N LEU A 82 -0.19 14.95 2.11
CA LEU A 82 -0.30 13.53 1.72
C LEU A 82 0.07 12.58 2.88
N ARG A 83 1.06 12.96 3.69
CA ARG A 83 1.49 12.24 4.91
C ARG A 83 0.36 12.08 5.96
N ASP A 84 -0.65 12.94 5.92
CA ASP A 84 -1.78 12.95 6.86
C ASP A 84 -2.99 12.17 6.28
N MET A 85 -2.84 11.57 5.08
CA MET A 85 -3.85 10.76 4.42
C MET A 85 -3.62 9.28 4.72
N GLN A 86 -4.72 8.53 4.92
CA GLN A 86 -4.62 7.09 5.17
C GLN A 86 -4.23 6.37 3.89
N LEU A 87 -3.19 5.54 3.98
CA LEU A 87 -2.79 4.60 2.95
C LEU A 87 -3.32 3.21 3.27
N ILE A 88 -3.65 2.43 2.26
CA ILE A 88 -3.96 1.02 2.38
C ILE A 88 -3.08 0.20 1.42
N PRO A 89 -2.67 -1.01 1.82
CA PRO A 89 -1.99 -1.93 0.92
C PRO A 89 -3.01 -2.62 0.02
N ILE A 90 -2.68 -2.71 -1.26
CA ILE A 90 -3.46 -3.42 -2.27
C ILE A 90 -2.56 -4.35 -3.09
N THR A 91 -3.16 -5.29 -3.81
CA THR A 91 -2.50 -6.15 -4.78
C THR A 91 -2.84 -5.68 -6.19
N LEU A 92 -1.84 -5.42 -7.01
CA LEU A 92 -1.97 -4.98 -8.40
C LEU A 92 -1.50 -6.06 -9.37
N THR A 93 -2.23 -6.28 -10.46
CA THR A 93 -1.82 -7.17 -11.56
C THR A 93 -1.08 -6.36 -12.63
N VAL A 94 0.25 -6.31 -12.52
CA VAL A 94 1.12 -5.57 -13.45
C VAL A 94 1.29 -6.33 -14.76
N VAL A 95 1.34 -7.66 -14.70
CA VAL A 95 1.42 -8.54 -15.86
C VAL A 95 0.37 -9.63 -15.71
N SER A 96 -0.60 -9.68 -16.62
CA SER A 96 -1.53 -10.80 -16.74
C SER A 96 -1.12 -11.74 -17.88
N PRO A 97 -1.59 -13.00 -17.88
CA PRO A 97 -1.38 -13.90 -19.01
C PRO A 97 -1.86 -13.32 -20.35
N GLU A 98 -2.96 -12.58 -20.34
CA GLU A 98 -3.48 -11.89 -21.54
C GLU A 98 -2.49 -10.87 -22.10
N ASP A 99 -1.70 -10.19 -21.25
CA ASP A 99 -0.70 -9.23 -21.74
C ASP A 99 0.40 -9.94 -22.55
N ILE A 100 0.72 -11.19 -22.19
CA ILE A 100 1.67 -12.03 -22.94
C ILE A 100 1.07 -12.41 -24.29
N GLU A 101 -0.21 -12.79 -24.33
CA GLU A 101 -0.90 -13.06 -25.60
C GLU A 101 -0.98 -11.83 -26.50
N ASP A 102 -1.30 -10.67 -25.94
CA ASP A 102 -1.37 -9.41 -26.69
C ASP A 102 0.00 -9.05 -27.27
N ARG A 103 1.09 -9.40 -26.58
CA ARG A 103 2.46 -9.28 -27.11
C ARG A 103 2.71 -10.24 -28.27
N VAL A 104 2.29 -11.49 -28.17
CA VAL A 104 2.39 -12.48 -29.26
C VAL A 104 1.61 -12.02 -30.49
N LYS A 105 0.43 -11.41 -30.28
CA LYS A 105 -0.43 -10.85 -31.34
C LYS A 105 0.05 -9.50 -31.89
N ASN A 106 1.22 -9.01 -31.46
CA ASN A 106 1.79 -7.72 -31.87
C ASN A 106 0.82 -6.53 -31.66
N VAL A 107 0.04 -6.54 -30.57
CA VAL A 107 -0.81 -5.43 -30.18
C VAL A 107 0.05 -4.19 -29.94
N LYS A 108 -0.42 -3.03 -30.42
CA LYS A 108 0.36 -1.79 -30.34
C LYS A 108 0.64 -1.44 -28.88
N ARG A 109 1.89 -1.03 -28.59
CA ARG A 109 2.34 -0.65 -27.24
C ARG A 109 1.39 0.33 -26.54
N GLY A 110 0.83 1.30 -27.26
CA GLY A 110 -0.12 2.25 -26.69
C GLY A 110 -1.40 1.60 -26.17
N GLN A 111 -1.93 0.59 -26.87
CA GLN A 111 -3.13 -0.15 -26.45
C GLN A 111 -2.82 -1.01 -25.22
N LEU A 112 -1.64 -1.63 -25.16
CA LEU A 112 -1.19 -2.39 -23.99
C LEU A 112 -1.09 -1.51 -22.75
N LEU A 113 -0.50 -0.32 -22.88
CA LEU A 113 -0.36 0.65 -21.78
C LEU A 113 -1.72 1.18 -21.33
N GLU A 114 -2.61 1.51 -22.26
CA GLU A 114 -3.97 1.93 -21.95
C GLU A 114 -4.73 0.83 -21.17
N LYS A 115 -4.69 -0.43 -21.65
CA LYS A 115 -5.29 -1.59 -20.98
C LYS A 115 -4.75 -1.76 -19.55
N LEU A 116 -3.43 -1.68 -19.39
CA LEU A 116 -2.77 -1.79 -18.08
C LEU A 116 -3.21 -0.66 -17.13
N ILE A 117 -3.20 0.60 -17.58
CA ILE A 117 -3.59 1.76 -16.75
C ILE A 117 -5.02 1.60 -16.24
N VAL A 118 -5.95 1.19 -17.12
CA VAL A 118 -7.35 1.00 -16.76
C VAL A 118 -7.51 -0.15 -15.76
N ARG A 119 -6.82 -1.28 -16.00
CA ARG A 119 -6.83 -2.44 -15.08
C ARG A 119 -6.36 -2.04 -13.69
N LEU A 120 -5.20 -1.39 -13.57
CA LEU A 120 -4.65 -0.99 -12.27
C LEU A 120 -5.59 -0.06 -11.49
N CYS A 121 -6.23 0.90 -12.18
CA CYS A 121 -7.21 1.79 -11.55
C CYS A 121 -8.45 1.03 -11.07
N ALA A 122 -8.98 0.11 -11.88
CA ALA A 122 -10.14 -0.69 -11.54
C ALA A 122 -9.88 -1.62 -10.34
N GLU A 123 -8.79 -2.40 -10.38
CA GLU A 123 -8.39 -3.29 -9.28
C GLU A 123 -8.16 -2.53 -7.97
N THR A 124 -7.57 -1.34 -8.06
CA THR A 124 -7.37 -0.48 -6.90
C THR A 124 -8.70 -0.04 -6.28
N LYS A 125 -9.67 0.34 -7.12
CA LYS A 125 -11.00 0.77 -6.68
C LYS A 125 -11.76 -0.36 -6.02
N GLU A 126 -11.69 -1.58 -6.57
CA GLU A 126 -12.31 -2.78 -6.00
C GLU A 126 -11.76 -3.09 -4.60
N GLN A 127 -10.48 -2.81 -4.35
CA GLN A 127 -9.83 -2.97 -3.04
C GLN A 127 -10.00 -1.76 -2.11
N GLY A 128 -10.90 -0.82 -2.43
CA GLY A 128 -11.22 0.34 -1.59
C GLY A 128 -10.16 1.45 -1.59
N GLY A 129 -9.27 1.45 -2.58
CA GLY A 129 -8.24 2.46 -2.76
C GLY A 129 -8.45 3.33 -4.01
N VAL A 130 -7.56 4.29 -4.21
CA VAL A 130 -7.45 5.07 -5.46
C VAL A 130 -5.99 5.36 -5.80
N LEU A 131 -5.64 5.20 -7.08
CA LEU A 131 -4.31 5.57 -7.60
C LEU A 131 -4.29 7.04 -8.02
N THR A 132 -3.16 7.71 -7.75
CA THR A 132 -2.83 9.00 -8.36
C THR A 132 -2.18 8.78 -9.73
N GLN A 133 -2.20 9.80 -10.60
CA GLN A 133 -1.43 9.74 -11.85
C GLN A 133 0.08 9.64 -11.59
N THR A 134 0.56 10.12 -10.44
CA THR A 134 1.96 9.95 -10.04
C THR A 134 2.28 8.50 -9.70
N ASP A 135 1.41 7.79 -9.00
CA ASP A 135 1.60 6.35 -8.74
C ASP A 135 1.74 5.59 -10.05
N LEU A 136 0.84 5.83 -11.00
CA LEU A 136 0.91 5.25 -12.35
C LEU A 136 2.21 5.64 -13.09
N SER A 137 2.67 6.88 -12.96
CA SER A 137 3.93 7.34 -13.58
C SER A 137 5.15 6.60 -13.03
N ILE A 138 5.18 6.34 -11.71
CA ILE A 138 6.25 5.62 -11.03
C ILE A 138 6.20 4.14 -11.40
N LEU A 139 5.03 3.51 -11.26
CA LEU A 139 4.81 2.09 -11.53
C LEU A 139 5.15 1.73 -12.99
N LEU A 140 4.75 2.58 -13.94
CA LEU A 140 4.89 2.30 -15.37
C LEU A 140 6.11 2.95 -16.00
N ARG A 141 6.89 3.73 -15.24
CA ARG A 141 8.03 4.53 -15.73
C ARG A 141 7.67 5.41 -16.93
N LEU A 142 6.51 6.06 -16.86
CA LEU A 142 5.99 6.96 -17.89
C LEU A 142 5.90 8.38 -17.35
N SER A 143 5.93 9.38 -18.24
CA SER A 143 5.66 10.76 -17.81
C SER A 143 4.20 10.93 -17.37
N GLY A 144 3.93 11.84 -16.44
CA GLY A 144 2.55 12.19 -16.05
C GLY A 144 1.70 12.65 -17.24
N ALA A 145 2.31 13.35 -18.20
CA ALA A 145 1.65 13.74 -19.45
C ALA A 145 1.21 12.53 -20.29
N SER A 146 2.07 11.50 -20.40
CA SER A 146 1.74 10.25 -21.10
C SER A 146 0.58 9.53 -20.42
N ILE A 147 0.60 9.41 -19.09
CA ILE A 147 -0.49 8.80 -18.31
C ILE A 147 -1.81 9.54 -18.55
N SER A 148 -1.79 10.87 -18.43
CA SER A 148 -2.98 11.70 -18.66
C SER A 148 -3.54 11.55 -20.08
N ASN A 149 -2.66 11.44 -21.08
CA ASN A 149 -3.06 11.25 -22.47
C ASN A 149 -3.74 9.88 -22.70
N TYR A 150 -3.16 8.79 -22.20
CA TYR A 150 -3.77 7.46 -22.31
C TYR A 150 -5.15 7.41 -21.65
N ILE A 151 -5.28 7.97 -20.45
CA ILE A 151 -6.58 8.06 -19.76
C ILE A 151 -7.58 8.86 -20.59
N SER A 152 -7.19 10.04 -21.07
CA SER A 152 -8.07 10.91 -21.84
C SER A 152 -8.55 10.27 -23.15
N ILE A 153 -7.68 9.54 -23.85
CA ILE A 153 -8.02 8.81 -25.07
C ILE A 153 -9.02 7.69 -24.75
N TYR A 154 -8.76 6.90 -23.71
CA TYR A 154 -9.66 5.84 -23.27
C TYR A 154 -11.04 6.37 -22.88
N GLU A 155 -11.10 7.41 -22.04
CA GLU A 155 -12.35 7.99 -21.56
C GLU A 155 -13.19 8.55 -22.72
N LYS A 156 -12.56 9.26 -23.66
CA LYS A 156 -13.23 9.77 -24.88
C LYS A 156 -13.74 8.64 -25.77
N ARG A 157 -12.96 7.57 -25.92
CA ARG A 157 -13.29 6.44 -26.80
C ARG A 157 -14.40 5.56 -26.24
N THR A 158 -14.45 5.38 -24.92
CA THR A 158 -15.36 4.43 -24.25
C THR A 158 -16.51 5.09 -23.50
N ASN A 159 -16.45 6.41 -23.31
CA ASN A 159 -17.37 7.19 -22.48
C ASN A 159 -17.45 6.69 -21.02
N LYS A 160 -16.42 5.95 -20.56
CA LYS A 160 -16.29 5.45 -19.18
C LYS A 160 -15.19 6.22 -18.48
N VAL A 161 -15.46 6.69 -17.27
CA VAL A 161 -14.49 7.42 -16.45
C VAL A 161 -13.58 6.43 -15.72
N VAL A 162 -12.28 6.68 -15.72
CA VAL A 162 -11.31 5.83 -15.01
C VAL A 162 -11.32 6.20 -13.52
N PRO A 163 -11.51 5.24 -12.60
CA PRO A 163 -11.59 5.50 -11.16
C PRO A 163 -10.19 5.77 -10.59
N ARG A 164 -9.81 7.05 -10.54
CA ARG A 164 -8.52 7.54 -10.04
C ARG A 164 -8.74 8.62 -8.98
N ALA A 165 -7.71 8.91 -8.19
CA ALA A 165 -7.80 9.86 -7.08
C ALA A 165 -8.38 11.24 -7.50
N GLY A 166 -7.98 11.74 -8.67
CA GLY A 166 -8.50 13.01 -9.20
C GLY A 166 -10.00 13.00 -9.56
N THR A 167 -10.57 11.84 -9.89
CA THR A 167 -12.01 11.69 -10.17
C THR A 167 -12.78 11.39 -8.88
N GLU A 168 -12.22 10.55 -8.01
CA GLU A 168 -12.92 9.95 -6.87
C GLU A 168 -12.88 10.81 -5.60
N MET A 169 -11.91 11.72 -5.47
CA MET A 169 -11.68 12.47 -4.23
C MET A 169 -11.95 13.97 -4.37
N ASP A 170 -12.53 14.42 -5.49
CA ASP A 170 -12.72 15.84 -5.85
C ASP A 170 -11.42 16.68 -5.67
N ILE A 171 -10.29 16.02 -5.94
CA ILE A 171 -8.98 16.64 -6.01
C ILE A 171 -8.93 17.26 -7.41
N GLY A 172 -9.45 18.48 -7.57
CA GLY A 172 -9.28 19.26 -8.80
C GLY A 172 -7.78 19.45 -9.18
N LYS A 173 -7.47 20.29 -10.18
CA LYS A 173 -6.14 20.59 -10.79
C LYS A 173 -4.92 20.82 -9.84
N THR A 174 -5.09 20.73 -8.53
CA THR A 174 -4.19 21.10 -7.45
C THR A 174 -3.06 20.07 -7.18
N LEU A 175 -3.13 18.84 -7.68
CA LEU A 175 -2.12 17.80 -7.37
C LEU A 175 -1.46 17.16 -8.61
N THR A 176 -1.10 17.95 -9.62
CA THR A 176 -0.56 17.39 -10.86
C THR A 176 0.94 17.06 -10.84
N HIS A 177 1.80 17.57 -9.93
CA HIS A 177 3.24 17.24 -10.08
C HIS A 177 4.23 17.49 -8.92
N LYS A 178 3.85 18.02 -7.74
CA LYS A 178 4.86 18.57 -6.81
C LYS A 178 4.97 17.97 -5.40
N ARG A 179 4.18 16.97 -5.01
CA ARG A 179 4.18 16.50 -3.60
C ARG A 179 4.12 14.99 -3.34
N LEU A 180 4.20 14.15 -4.37
CA LEU A 180 4.11 12.69 -4.23
C LEU A 180 5.48 11.97 -4.15
N VAL A 181 6.59 12.67 -4.41
CA VAL A 181 7.93 12.05 -4.49
C VAL A 181 8.48 11.61 -3.12
N LEU A 182 7.94 12.08 -1.99
CA LEU A 182 8.62 11.92 -0.70
C LEU A 182 8.27 10.68 0.15
N LEU A 183 7.20 9.92 -0.13
CA LEU A 183 6.81 8.84 0.79
C LEU A 183 7.46 7.48 0.50
N CYS A 184 7.74 7.13 -0.76
CA CYS A 184 8.24 5.78 -1.07
C CYS A 184 9.74 5.59 -0.81
N HIS A 185 10.54 6.66 -0.77
CA HIS A 185 11.99 6.54 -0.63
C HIS A 185 12.49 6.56 0.82
N ILE A 186 11.70 7.09 1.77
CA ILE A 186 12.16 7.29 3.15
C ILE A 186 11.98 6.04 4.02
N ASP A 187 10.97 5.20 3.72
CA ASP A 187 10.69 4.03 4.56
C ASP A 187 11.41 2.74 4.11
N PHE A 188 11.80 2.61 2.83
CA PHE A 188 12.49 1.40 2.35
C PHE A 188 14.03 1.47 2.50
N SER A 189 14.66 2.62 2.24
CA SER A 189 16.12 2.76 2.40
C SER A 189 16.58 2.68 3.86
N ARG A 190 15.77 3.18 4.81
CA ARG A 190 16.08 3.05 6.25
C ARG A 190 16.02 1.61 6.77
N TRP A 191 15.25 0.75 6.11
CA TRP A 191 15.18 -0.67 6.47
C TRP A 191 16.38 -1.45 5.92
N ILE A 192 16.80 -1.22 4.67
CA ILE A 192 17.99 -1.88 4.10
C ILE A 192 19.30 -1.42 4.77
N ASP A 193 19.43 -0.13 5.12
CA ASP A 193 20.66 0.40 5.71
C ASP A 193 20.91 -0.03 7.17
N SER A 194 19.89 -0.59 7.85
CA SER A 194 19.99 -1.12 9.22
C SER A 194 20.28 -2.62 9.26
N THR A 195 20.12 -3.34 8.15
CA THR A 195 20.44 -4.78 8.03
C THR A 195 21.86 -5.08 7.53
N HIS A 196 22.65 -4.06 7.16
CA HIS A 196 24.01 -4.23 6.61
C HIS A 196 25.14 -3.60 7.41
N ARG A 197 24.89 -3.13 8.64
CA ARG A 197 25.96 -2.73 9.58
C ARG A 197 26.04 -3.74 10.72
N HIS A 198 26.73 -4.84 10.42
CA HIS A 198 27.51 -5.59 11.41
C HIS A 198 28.88 -4.92 11.56
#